data_AF-A0A5A9DT38-F1
#
_entry.id   AF-A0A5A9DT38-F1
#
_cell.length_a   1.000
_cell.length_b   1.000
_cell.length_c   1.000
_cell.angle_alpha   90.00
_cell.angle_beta   90.00
_cell.angle_gamma   90.00
#
_symmetry.space_group_name_H-M   'P 1'
#
loop_
_entity.id
_entity.type
_entity.pdbx_description
1 polymer ?
#
loop_
_entity_poly.entity_id
_entity_poly.type
_entity_poly.pdbx_seq_one_letter_code
_entity_poly.pdbx_strand_id
1 'polypeptide(L)'
;MFDLQTLKEIRKKADEISYYCMSRDQPDPHRVSMALDQVCRALAMFAETEIHRMENHHIPYDPESYIKGRVGIAYRSVLQVPQEDSNTA
;
A
#
# COMPACT_ATOMS: atom_id res chain seq x y z
N MET A 1 -11.09 -14.10 0.69
CA MET A 1 -11.93 -12.97 1.17
C MET A 1 -11.13 -12.28 2.25
N PHE A 2 -10.91 -10.97 2.14
CA PHE A 2 -10.14 -10.21 3.12
C PHE A 2 -10.77 -10.32 4.50
N ASP A 3 -9.99 -10.68 5.52
CA ASP A 3 -10.47 -10.61 6.90
C ASP A 3 -10.49 -9.16 7.42
N LEU A 4 -11.24 -8.94 8.50
CA LEU A 4 -11.40 -7.62 9.11
C LEU A 4 -10.06 -7.02 9.58
N GLN A 5 -9.11 -7.86 10.00
CA GLN A 5 -7.82 -7.40 10.49
C GLN A 5 -6.95 -6.89 9.34
N THR A 6 -6.87 -7.64 8.23
CA THR A 6 -6.20 -7.20 7.00
C THR A 6 -6.79 -5.89 6.48
N LEU A 7 -8.12 -5.73 6.49
CA LEU A 7 -8.76 -4.47 6.08
C LEU A 7 -8.36 -3.29 6.97
N LYS A 8 -8.29 -3.49 8.30
CA LYS A 8 -7.84 -2.46 9.25
C LYS A 8 -6.37 -2.06 9.00
N GLU A 9 -5.50 -3.01 8.71
CA GLU A 9 -4.08 -2.75 8.42
C GLU A 9 -3.88 -1.98 7.12
N ILE A 10 -4.60 -2.38 6.05
CA ILE A 10 -4.59 -1.66 4.77
C ILE A 10 -5.05 -0.21 4.98
N ARG A 11 -6.16 0.00 5.69
CA ARG A 11 -6.68 1.34 6.00
C ARG A 11 -5.65 2.18 6.75
N LYS A 12 -5.07 1.65 7.83
CA LYS A 12 -4.06 2.37 8.62
C LYS A 12 -2.89 2.83 7.75
N LYS A 13 -2.35 1.95 6.89
CA LYS A 13 -1.24 2.30 5.99
C LYS A 13 -1.66 3.35 4.95
N ALA A 14 -2.88 3.28 4.43
CA ALA A 14 -3.39 4.27 3.49
C ALA A 14 -3.51 5.67 4.13
N ASP A 15 -4.01 5.74 5.36
CA ASP A 15 -4.10 6.99 6.13
C ASP A 15 -2.71 7.59 6.37
N GLU A 16 -1.74 6.75 6.76
CA GLU A 16 -0.35 7.18 7.00
C GLU A 16 0.35 7.66 5.72
N ILE A 17 0.07 7.04 4.56
CA ILE A 17 0.55 7.51 3.24
C ILE A 17 -0.07 8.87 2.90
N SER A 18 -1.38 9.02 3.07
CA SER A 18 -2.10 10.27 2.80
C SER A 18 -1.56 11.42 3.65
N TYR A 19 -1.37 11.17 4.95
CA TYR A 19 -0.80 12.15 5.87
C TYR A 19 0.60 12.60 5.42
N TYR A 20 1.47 11.67 5.05
CA TYR A 20 2.81 12.02 4.54
C TYR A 20 2.74 12.94 3.32
N CYS A 21 1.87 12.62 2.36
CA CYS A 21 1.75 13.36 1.10
C CYS A 21 1.17 14.77 1.30
N MET A 22 0.27 14.94 2.27
CA MET A 22 -0.48 16.19 2.45
C MET A 22 0.06 17.10 3.54
N SER A 23 0.83 16.58 4.51
CA SER A 23 1.26 17.32 5.70
C SER A 23 2.74 17.65 5.75
N ARG A 24 3.55 17.22 4.77
CA ARG A 24 4.95 17.64 4.64
C ARG A 24 5.07 18.85 3.72
N ASP A 25 5.88 19.82 4.13
CA ASP A 25 6.12 21.04 3.33
C ASP A 25 6.77 20.74 1.98
N GLN A 26 7.60 19.69 1.88
CA GLN A 26 8.23 19.23 0.63
C GLN A 26 8.44 17.71 0.65
N PRO A 27 7.44 16.90 0.28
CA PRO A 27 7.65 15.47 0.10
C PRO A 27 8.49 15.22 -1.16
N ASP A 28 9.43 14.27 -1.09
CA ASP A 28 10.22 13.84 -2.25
C ASP A 28 9.29 13.34 -3.39
N PRO A 29 9.27 14.03 -4.56
CA PRO A 29 8.37 13.70 -5.65
C PRO A 29 8.54 12.28 -6.19
N HIS A 30 9.77 11.75 -6.18
CA HIS A 30 10.03 10.39 -6.65
C HIS A 30 9.39 9.35 -5.73
N ARG A 31 9.53 9.57 -4.41
CA ARG A 31 8.97 8.69 -3.38
C ARG A 31 7.45 8.71 -3.38
N VAL A 32 6.85 9.89 -3.55
CA VAL A 32 5.40 10.06 -3.71
C VAL A 32 4.91 9.35 -4.98
N SER A 33 5.62 9.51 -6.11
CA SER A 33 5.25 8.86 -7.37
C SER A 33 5.30 7.33 -7.25
N MET A 34 6.33 6.79 -6.59
CA MET A 34 6.44 5.36 -6.33
C MET A 34 5.32 4.87 -5.41
N ALA A 35 5.00 5.60 -4.34
CA ALA A 35 3.89 5.24 -3.46
C ALA A 35 2.55 5.25 -4.19
N LEU A 36 2.33 6.24 -5.06
CA LEU A 36 1.12 6.34 -5.88
C LEU A 36 0.98 5.15 -6.85
N ASP A 37 2.04 4.78 -7.58
CA ASP A 37 2.00 3.60 -8.48
C ASP A 37 1.60 2.33 -7.71
N GLN A 38 2.20 2.11 -6.54
CA GLN A 38 1.91 0.93 -5.74
C GLN A 38 0.47 0.95 -5.19
N VAL A 39 -0.04 2.11 -4.73
CA VAL A 39 -1.44 2.26 -4.30
C VAL A 39 -2.40 2.02 -5.46
N CYS A 40 -2.13 2.57 -6.65
CA CYS A 40 -2.97 2.35 -7.84
C CYS A 40 -3.03 0.87 -8.22
N ARG A 41 -1.90 0.15 -8.17
CA ARG A 41 -1.86 -1.30 -8.42
C ARG A 41 -2.64 -2.10 -7.37
N ALA A 42 -2.56 -1.70 -6.10
CA ALA A 42 -3.34 -2.32 -5.03
C ALA A 42 -4.85 -2.12 -5.24
N LEU A 43 -5.25 -0.90 -5.60
CA LEU A 43 -6.65 -0.55 -5.87
C LEU A 43 -7.21 -1.28 -7.10
N ALA A 44 -6.40 -1.41 -8.16
CA ALA A 44 -6.79 -2.17 -9.34
C ALA A 44 -7.08 -3.64 -9.00
N MET A 45 -6.20 -4.28 -8.21
CA MET A 45 -6.40 -5.66 -7.76
C MET A 45 -7.61 -5.81 -6.82
N PHE A 46 -7.84 -4.81 -5.95
CA PHE A 46 -9.05 -4.78 -5.11
C PHE A 46 -10.32 -4.75 -5.97
N ALA A 47 -10.35 -3.87 -6.96
CA ALA A 47 -11.48 -3.75 -7.88
C ALA A 47 -11.68 -5.03 -8.70
N GLU A 48 -10.61 -5.63 -9.23
CA GLU A 48 -10.66 -6.92 -9.95
C GLU A 48 -11.23 -8.04 -9.07
N THR A 49 -10.83 -8.08 -7.80
CA THR A 49 -11.37 -9.04 -6.82
C THR A 49 -12.87 -8.84 -6.60
N GLU A 50 -13.33 -7.60 -6.46
CA GLU A 50 -14.74 -7.30 -6.28
C GLU A 50 -15.57 -7.56 -7.55
N ILE A 51 -15.03 -7.28 -8.73
CA ILE A 51 -15.66 -7.61 -10.01
C ILE A 51 -15.87 -9.13 -10.11
N HIS A 52 -14.82 -9.92 -9.90
CA HIS A 52 -14.93 -11.38 -9.92
C HIS A 52 -15.92 -11.90 -8.89
N ARG A 53 -15.96 -11.30 -7.69
CA ARG A 53 -16.96 -11.63 -6.66
C ARG A 53 -18.39 -11.34 -7.13
N MET A 54 -18.62 -10.19 -7.78
CA MET A 54 -19.94 -9.81 -8.29
C MET A 54 -20.39 -10.68 -9.48
N GLU A 55 -19.45 -11.14 -10.30
CA GLU A 55 -19.68 -12.01 -11.45
C GLU A 55 -19.76 -13.51 -11.09
N ASN A 56 -19.56 -13.89 -9.82
CA ASN A 56 -19.39 -15.27 -9.39
C ASN A 56 -18.27 -16.02 -10.14
N HIS A 57 -17.21 -15.30 -10.51
CA HIS A 57 -16.01 -15.85 -11.12
C HIS A 57 -14.96 -16.25 -10.07
N HIS A 58 -14.19 -17.29 -10.39
CA HIS A 58 -13.08 -17.73 -9.55
C HIS A 58 -11.80 -16.95 -9.87
N ILE A 59 -11.06 -16.56 -8.83
CA ILE A 59 -9.79 -15.85 -8.95
C ILE A 59 -8.65 -16.87 -8.80
N PRO A 60 -7.78 -17.07 -9.81
CA PRO A 60 -6.78 -18.14 -9.80
C PRO A 60 -5.49 -17.79 -9.01
N TYR A 61 -5.47 -16.67 -8.30
CA TYR A 61 -4.31 -16.17 -7.56
C TYR A 61 -4.74 -15.60 -6.20
N ASP A 62 -3.76 -15.24 -5.36
CA ASP A 62 -4.01 -14.63 -4.05
C ASP A 62 -4.02 -13.08 -4.13
N PRO A 63 -5.20 -12.44 -4.27
CA PRO A 63 -5.30 -10.99 -4.31
C PRO A 63 -4.90 -10.34 -2.99
N GLU A 64 -5.04 -11.05 -1.85
CA GLU A 64 -4.74 -10.49 -0.55
C GLU A 64 -3.25 -10.24 -0.37
N SER A 65 -2.42 -11.24 -0.65
CA SER A 65 -0.97 -11.09 -0.62
C SER A 65 -0.48 -10.03 -1.60
N TYR A 66 -1.06 -9.94 -2.80
CA TYR A 66 -0.71 -8.92 -3.78
C TYR A 66 -0.96 -7.51 -3.23
N ILE A 67 -2.17 -7.25 -2.73
CA ILE A 67 -2.55 -5.94 -2.18
C ILE A 67 -1.69 -5.59 -0.97
N LYS A 68 -1.50 -6.51 -0.03
CA LYS A 68 -0.64 -6.29 1.15
C LYS A 68 0.79 -5.96 0.76
N GLY A 69 1.33 -6.65 -0.24
CA GLY A 69 2.66 -6.38 -0.80
C GLY A 69 2.77 -4.96 -1.35
N ARG A 70 1.84 -4.57 -2.22
CA ARG A 70 1.80 -3.24 -2.84
C ARG A 70 1.65 -2.11 -1.83
N VAL A 71 0.67 -2.21 -0.93
CA VAL A 71 0.46 -1.22 0.14
C VAL A 71 1.69 -1.15 1.06
N GLY A 72 2.33 -2.30 1.34
CA GLY A 72 3.57 -2.35 2.11
C GLY A 72 4.75 -1.65 1.43
N ILE A 73 4.90 -1.77 0.10
CA ILE A 73 5.91 -1.02 -0.65
C ILE A 73 5.58 0.47 -0.60
N ALA A 74 4.34 0.86 -0.93
CA ALA A 74 3.92 2.26 -0.90
C ALA A 74 4.21 2.93 0.44
N TYR A 75 3.88 2.22 1.52
CA TYR A 75 4.13 2.63 2.90
C TYR A 75 5.61 2.91 3.18
N ARG A 76 6.49 1.95 2.85
CA ARG A 76 7.94 2.11 3.04
C ARG A 76 8.52 3.20 2.14
N SER A 77 7.95 3.40 0.95
CA SER A 77 8.36 4.46 0.04
C SER A 77 8.19 5.82 0.65
N VAL A 78 7.18 6.07 1.48
CA VAL A 78 6.97 7.38 2.13
C VAL A 78 7.53 7.46 3.54
N LEU A 79 7.47 6.38 4.33
CA LEU A 79 7.85 6.39 5.74
C LEU A 79 9.23 5.76 5.95
N GLN A 80 10.28 6.39 5.44
CA GLN A 80 11.61 6.07 5.97
C GLN A 80 11.62 6.41 7.47
N VAL A 81 11.47 5.38 8.30
CA VAL A 81 12.13 5.30 9.59
C VAL A 81 13.59 5.66 9.29
N PRO A 82 14.20 6.61 10.01
CA PRO A 82 15.63 6.81 9.86
C PRO A 82 16.29 5.45 10.07
N GLN A 83 16.98 4.94 9.05
CA GLN A 83 18.06 4.02 9.34
C GLN A 83 19.03 4.88 10.14
N GLU A 84 19.00 4.74 11.46
CA GLU A 84 20.18 5.09 12.24
C GLU A 84 21.32 4.36 11.57
N ASP A 85 22.26 5.10 10.99
CA ASP A 85 23.61 4.64 10.71
C ASP A 85 24.30 4.35 12.07
N SER A 86 23.75 3.41 12.84
CA SER A 86 24.44 2.75 13.93
C SER A 86 25.27 1.65 13.29
N ASN A 87 26.45 2.04 12.81
CA ASN A 87 27.64 1.22 12.87
C ASN A 87 28.88 2.13 12.76
N THR A 88 29.33 2.52 13.95
CA THR A 88 30.74 2.67 14.36
C THR A 88 31.80 2.32 13.32
N ALA A 89 32.65 3.30 13.04
CA ALA A 89 34.08 3.12 12.82
C ALA A 89 34.84 4.23 13.55
#